data_AF-A0A6A4H9M3-F1
#
_entry.id   AF-A0A6A4H9M3-F1
#
_cell.length_a   1.000
_cell.length_b   1.000
_cell.length_c   1.000
_cell.angle_alpha   90.00
_cell.angle_beta   90.00
_cell.angle_gamma   90.00
#
_symmetry.space_group_name_H-M   'P 1'
#
loop_
_entity.id
_entity.type
_entity.pdbx_description
1 polymer ?
#
loop_
_entity_poly.entity_id
_entity_poly.type
_entity_poly.pdbx_seq_one_letter_code
_entity_poly.pdbx_strand_id
1 'polypeptide(L)'
;MTDSSSSAHCPLYSDPMPPPEDEDVEPNLIFRPRRAAPILHTPSDPPATSFAPICRPKRGQANVQLVSSLRDKYHEAGRKLKYSGIARFCSTYPPSHKAYRPIANAPPPSSMYHIHGRLIANLELMEALVMFVYSAWCNEYSPCHCNPDTWLSMDGFINWCKAKWTPEEGSSDVEKAFYGLIYMFNAFIHARVVAHYRCKVHSDLRRVTEVTRQAVGAAIADAGTLAGTIHVPPIVPPQLLPPQYRIGAPPSHITAAANTVSASLSLEQLESMNKVASHLNFSSMARQFPRTFARMVHSTLNSSEEHEVDFEDDDGELFWPGQSITGEGLGWLCYMGKAMIREFGEQFQYNGLEGVILNQLN
;
A
#
# COMPACT_ATOMS: atom_id res chain seq x y z
N MET A 1 43.66 -10.24 -7.93
CA MET A 1 43.09 -9.81 -6.63
C MET A 1 42.26 -8.57 -6.93
N THR A 2 40.96 -8.75 -7.10
CA THR A 2 40.02 -7.69 -7.47
C THR A 2 39.19 -7.35 -6.23
N ASP A 3 39.51 -6.21 -5.61
CA ASP A 3 38.73 -5.65 -4.52
C ASP A 3 37.42 -5.05 -5.08
N SER A 4 36.33 -5.79 -4.92
CA SER A 4 34.98 -5.29 -5.11
C SER A 4 34.54 -4.53 -3.86
N SER A 5 34.98 -3.28 -3.72
CA SER A 5 34.42 -2.35 -2.73
C SER A 5 33.01 -1.93 -3.15
N SER A 6 32.01 -2.57 -2.55
CA SER A 6 30.61 -2.16 -2.63
C SER A 6 30.43 -0.86 -1.82
N SER A 7 30.67 0.28 -2.47
CA SER A 7 30.37 1.59 -1.92
C SER A 7 28.85 1.75 -1.84
N ALA A 8 28.29 1.59 -0.64
CA ALA A 8 26.95 2.06 -0.32
C ALA A 8 26.96 3.59 -0.38
N HIS A 9 26.80 4.13 -1.60
CA HIS A 9 26.38 5.51 -1.78
C HIS A 9 25.03 5.67 -1.07
N CYS A 10 25.05 6.23 0.15
CA CYS A 10 23.89 6.96 0.62
C CYS A 10 23.57 7.97 -0.48
N PRO A 11 22.37 7.92 -1.11
CA PRO A 11 21.98 8.99 -2.00
C PRO A 11 22.08 10.28 -1.19
N LEU A 12 23.01 11.13 -1.59
CA LEU A 12 23.02 12.52 -1.19
C LEU A 12 21.62 13.02 -1.53
N TYR A 13 20.93 13.50 -0.51
CA TYR A 13 19.69 14.26 -0.58
C TYR A 13 19.52 14.90 -1.97
N SER A 14 18.61 14.36 -2.78
CA SER A 14 17.77 15.27 -3.57
C SER A 14 17.13 16.20 -2.54
N ASP A 15 17.21 17.50 -2.78
CA ASP A 15 16.95 18.59 -1.84
C ASP A 15 15.89 18.28 -0.77
N PRO A 16 16.08 18.75 0.48
CA PRO A 16 15.01 18.72 1.47
C PRO A 16 13.75 19.28 0.83
N MET A 17 12.71 18.46 0.81
CA MET A 17 11.35 18.88 0.49
C MET A 17 11.13 20.24 1.19
N PRO A 18 10.79 21.30 0.46
CA PRO A 18 10.63 22.62 1.07
C PRO A 18 9.66 22.49 2.25
N PRO A 19 9.91 23.19 3.36
CA PRO A 19 8.99 23.19 4.48
C PRO A 19 7.60 23.57 3.97
N PRO A 20 6.53 22.89 4.45
CA PRO A 20 5.18 23.32 4.13
C PRO A 20 5.03 24.79 4.52
N GLU A 21 4.52 25.61 3.60
CA GLU A 21 4.18 27.00 3.88
C GLU A 21 3.24 27.01 5.10
N ASP A 22 3.57 27.86 6.08
CA ASP A 22 2.89 27.97 7.37
C ASP A 22 1.38 28.19 7.17
N GLU A 23 0.58 27.13 7.32
CA GLU A 23 -0.83 27.26 7.64
C GLU A 23 -0.95 27.56 9.14
N ASP A 24 -1.59 28.69 9.44
CA ASP A 24 -1.82 29.23 10.77
C ASP A 24 -2.26 28.16 11.79
N VAL A 25 -1.39 27.86 12.75
CA VAL A 25 -1.64 26.91 13.84
C VAL A 25 -2.65 27.51 14.82
N GLU A 26 -3.82 26.90 14.89
CA GLU A 26 -4.83 27.16 15.92
C GLU A 26 -4.27 26.84 17.33
N PRO A 27 -4.42 27.74 18.34
CA PRO A 27 -3.86 27.48 19.66
C PRO A 27 -4.81 26.65 20.53
N ASN A 28 -4.24 25.61 21.14
CA ASN A 28 -4.62 24.97 22.41
C ASN A 28 -5.78 23.95 22.42
N LEU A 29 -5.42 22.68 22.24
CA LEU A 29 -6.06 21.57 22.98
C LEU A 29 -5.13 21.09 24.09
N ILE A 30 -5.46 21.49 25.32
CA ILE A 30 -4.82 21.03 26.56
C ILE A 30 -5.02 19.52 26.68
N PHE A 31 -3.99 18.74 26.33
CA PHE A 31 -3.94 17.31 26.62
C PHE A 31 -3.80 17.11 28.13
N ARG A 32 -4.81 16.49 28.75
CA ARG A 32 -4.74 16.06 30.15
C ARG A 32 -3.80 14.87 30.27
N PRO A 33 -2.79 14.89 31.16
CA PRO A 33 -1.99 13.71 31.43
C PRO A 33 -2.87 12.61 32.07
N ARG A 34 -2.86 11.43 31.47
CA ARG A 34 -3.51 10.24 32.02
C ARG A 34 -2.73 9.83 33.28
N ARG A 35 -3.38 9.97 34.44
CA ARG A 35 -2.86 9.64 35.76
C ARG A 35 -2.44 8.17 35.79
N ALA A 36 -1.15 7.89 35.90
CA ALA A 36 -0.63 6.54 36.10
C ALA A 36 -1.14 6.00 37.45
N ALA A 37 -1.96 4.96 37.40
CA ALA A 37 -2.38 4.23 38.60
C ALA A 37 -1.23 3.32 39.07
N PRO A 38 -1.06 3.11 40.39
CA PRO A 38 -0.06 2.21 40.92
C PRO A 38 -0.29 0.78 40.44
N ILE A 39 0.78 0.15 39.92
CA ILE A 39 0.79 -1.24 39.45
C ILE A 39 0.66 -2.15 40.66
N LEU A 40 -0.56 -2.63 40.91
CA LEU A 40 -0.84 -3.71 41.85
C LEU A 40 -0.57 -5.02 41.10
N HIS A 41 0.43 -5.79 41.52
CA HIS A 41 0.68 -7.14 40.99
C HIS A 41 -0.48 -8.06 41.38
N THR A 42 -1.46 -8.22 40.49
CA THR A 42 -2.49 -9.25 40.58
C THR A 42 -1.92 -10.62 40.20
N PRO A 43 -2.48 -11.71 40.75
CA PRO A 43 -2.06 -13.07 40.44
C PRO A 43 -2.29 -13.35 38.95
N SER A 44 -1.32 -14.04 38.34
CA SER A 44 -1.36 -14.49 36.94
C SER A 44 -2.65 -15.25 36.65
N ASP A 45 -3.59 -14.61 35.95
CA ASP A 45 -4.66 -15.31 35.27
C ASP A 45 -4.07 -16.35 34.31
N PRO A 46 -4.74 -17.49 34.08
CA PRO A 46 -4.32 -18.45 33.07
C PRO A 46 -4.21 -17.74 31.71
N PRO A 47 -3.21 -18.07 30.88
CA PRO A 47 -3.06 -17.43 29.58
C PRO A 47 -4.38 -17.60 28.83
N ALA A 48 -5.02 -16.48 28.50
CA ALA A 48 -6.22 -16.48 27.69
C ALA A 48 -5.85 -17.01 26.30
N THR A 49 -5.88 -18.34 26.11
CA THR A 49 -5.54 -19.04 24.87
C THR A 49 -6.65 -18.96 23.83
N SER A 50 -7.60 -18.03 23.97
CA SER A 50 -8.62 -17.81 22.95
C SER A 50 -8.01 -17.00 21.82
N PHE A 51 -7.36 -17.68 20.87
CA PHE A 51 -6.93 -17.12 19.59
C PHE A 51 -8.10 -16.85 18.63
N ALA A 52 -9.35 -17.01 19.10
CA ALA A 52 -10.52 -16.66 18.31
C ALA A 52 -10.58 -15.13 18.15
N PRO A 53 -10.58 -14.60 16.91
CA PRO A 53 -10.71 -13.17 16.68
C PRO A 53 -12.04 -12.66 17.24
N ILE A 54 -12.06 -11.39 17.64
CA ILE A 54 -13.30 -10.77 18.08
C ILE A 54 -14.13 -10.42 16.84
N CYS A 55 -15.14 -11.24 16.54
CA CYS A 55 -16.10 -10.94 15.50
C CYS A 55 -16.95 -9.72 15.90
N ARG A 56 -16.71 -8.59 15.24
CA ARG A 56 -17.49 -7.36 15.47
C ARG A 56 -18.68 -7.28 14.52
N PRO A 57 -19.80 -6.65 14.93
CA PRO A 57 -20.85 -6.28 14.00
C PRO A 57 -20.30 -5.41 12.87
N LYS A 58 -20.71 -5.71 11.63
CA LYS A 58 -20.36 -4.93 10.44
C LYS A 58 -20.83 -3.47 10.61
N ARG A 59 -19.92 -2.51 10.41
CA ARG A 59 -20.07 -1.05 10.56
C ARG A 59 -21.00 -0.44 9.52
N GLY A 60 -21.34 -1.17 8.47
CA GLY A 60 -22.26 -0.69 7.45
C GLY A 60 -21.60 0.37 6.57
N GLN A 61 -22.39 1.24 5.96
CA GLN A 61 -21.88 2.16 4.95
C GLN A 61 -20.94 3.22 5.56
N ALA A 62 -19.73 3.35 5.00
CA ALA A 62 -18.73 4.30 5.47
C ALA A 62 -19.23 5.76 5.41
N ASN A 63 -19.00 6.51 6.49
CA ASN A 63 -19.29 7.95 6.52
C ASN A 63 -18.22 8.72 5.74
N VAL A 64 -18.60 9.31 4.59
CA VAL A 64 -17.69 10.06 3.70
C VAL A 64 -16.93 11.17 4.40
N GLN A 65 -17.56 11.88 5.36
CA GLN A 65 -16.89 12.96 6.10
C GLN A 65 -15.77 12.43 7.02
N LEU A 66 -15.99 11.25 7.60
CA LEU A 66 -14.99 10.59 8.44
C LEU A 66 -13.74 10.23 7.63
N VAL A 67 -13.92 9.76 6.38
CA VAL A 67 -12.82 9.33 5.52
C VAL A 67 -11.80 10.46 5.26
N SER A 68 -12.25 11.69 5.02
CA SER A 68 -11.34 12.84 4.84
C SER A 68 -10.53 13.13 6.10
N SER A 69 -11.18 13.11 7.28
CA SER A 69 -10.47 13.33 8.55
C SER A 69 -9.45 12.22 8.85
N LEU A 70 -9.73 10.98 8.44
CA LEU A 70 -8.81 9.85 8.57
C LEU A 70 -7.60 10.02 7.65
N ARG A 71 -7.79 10.46 6.40
CA ARG A 71 -6.69 10.76 5.49
C ARG A 71 -5.68 11.71 6.14
N ASP A 72 -6.16 12.84 6.65
CA ASP A 72 -5.29 13.88 7.22
C ASP A 72 -4.62 13.39 8.51
N LYS A 73 -5.39 12.73 9.39
CA LYS A 73 -4.87 12.10 10.62
C LYS A 73 -3.70 11.16 10.32
N TYR A 74 -3.87 10.22 9.39
CA TYR A 74 -2.85 9.21 9.10
C TYR A 74 -1.72 9.75 8.22
N HIS A 75 -1.98 10.74 7.36
CA HIS A 75 -0.91 11.45 6.68
C HIS A 75 0.03 12.10 7.70
N GLU A 76 -0.53 12.84 8.65
CA GLU A 76 0.24 13.53 9.68
C GLU A 76 0.98 12.56 10.61
N ALA A 77 0.33 11.47 11.00
CA ALA A 77 0.98 10.38 11.73
C ALA A 77 2.18 9.81 10.96
N GLY A 78 2.01 9.56 9.66
CA GLY A 78 3.07 9.08 8.77
C GLY A 78 4.26 10.03 8.71
N ARG A 79 4.03 11.35 8.64
CA ARG A 79 5.11 12.36 8.67
C ARG A 79 5.88 12.31 9.98
N LYS A 80 5.18 12.32 11.12
CA LYS A 80 5.78 12.26 12.46
C LYS A 80 6.67 11.02 12.62
N LEU A 81 6.15 9.85 12.27
CA LEU A 81 6.87 8.59 12.33
C LEU A 81 8.07 8.55 11.37
N LYS A 82 7.91 9.03 10.13
CA LYS A 82 9.01 9.08 9.15
C LYS A 82 10.18 9.91 9.67
N TYR A 83 9.92 11.12 10.17
CA TYR A 83 10.99 12.00 10.65
C TYR A 83 11.62 11.49 11.94
N SER A 84 10.83 10.95 12.88
CA SER A 84 11.36 10.30 14.08
C SER A 84 12.24 9.10 13.72
N GLY A 85 11.77 8.24 12.82
CA GLY A 85 12.50 7.05 12.39
C GLY A 85 13.83 7.40 11.74
N ILE A 86 13.88 8.42 10.88
CA ILE A 86 15.13 8.92 10.29
C ILE A 86 16.06 9.49 11.37
N ALA A 87 15.55 10.32 12.28
CA ALA A 87 16.35 10.94 13.33
C ALA A 87 16.98 9.88 14.25
N ARG A 88 16.17 8.89 14.67
CA ARG A 88 16.62 7.77 15.51
C ARG A 88 17.60 6.87 14.76
N PHE A 89 17.35 6.59 13.48
CA PHE A 89 18.27 5.81 12.66
C PHE A 89 19.65 6.49 12.61
N CYS A 90 19.69 7.79 12.34
CA CYS A 90 20.94 8.57 12.28
C CYS A 90 21.66 8.66 13.63
N SER A 91 20.93 8.64 14.76
CA SER A 91 21.54 8.69 16.09
C SER A 91 22.19 7.36 16.52
N THR A 92 21.91 6.26 15.80
CA THR A 92 22.51 4.94 16.09
C THR A 92 23.92 4.76 15.51
N TYR A 93 24.36 5.67 14.63
CA TYR A 93 25.71 5.62 14.10
C TYR A 93 26.76 5.97 15.17
N PRO A 94 28.01 5.47 15.04
CA PRO A 94 29.11 5.97 15.87
C PRO A 94 29.30 7.48 15.70
N PRO A 95 29.67 8.23 16.75
CA PRO A 95 29.88 9.69 16.66
C PRO A 95 30.90 10.14 15.59
N SER A 96 31.83 9.26 15.20
CA SER A 96 32.80 9.51 14.12
C SER A 96 32.22 9.37 12.71
N HIS A 97 31.03 8.79 12.57
CA HIS A 97 30.39 8.56 11.29
C HIS A 97 29.73 9.83 10.76
N LYS A 98 29.91 10.15 9.47
CA LYS A 98 29.39 11.38 8.84
C LYS A 98 27.86 11.56 8.93
N ALA A 99 27.13 10.46 9.02
CA ALA A 99 25.67 10.46 9.12
C ALA A 99 25.16 10.50 10.57
N TYR A 100 26.06 10.50 11.57
CA TYR A 100 25.66 10.61 12.97
C TYR A 100 24.97 11.95 13.22
N ARG A 101 23.79 11.90 13.85
CA ARG A 101 23.05 13.08 14.30
C ARG A 101 22.55 12.80 15.71
N PRO A 102 23.03 13.51 16.75
CA PRO A 102 22.52 13.33 18.10
C PRO A 102 21.07 13.81 18.20
N ILE A 103 20.28 13.15 19.06
CA ILE A 103 18.91 13.53 19.39
C ILE A 103 18.90 14.26 20.74
N ALA A 104 18.16 15.38 20.83
CA ALA A 104 18.20 16.26 22.00
C ALA A 104 17.77 15.56 23.30
N ASN A 105 16.73 14.72 23.22
CA ASN A 105 16.20 13.96 24.34
C ASN A 105 16.45 12.47 24.11
N ALA A 106 17.71 12.06 24.15
CA ALA A 106 18.08 10.67 23.93
C ALA A 106 17.38 9.75 24.95
N PRO A 107 16.83 8.59 24.53
CA PRO A 107 16.26 7.61 25.44
C PRO A 107 17.29 7.18 26.49
N PRO A 108 16.88 6.91 27.74
CA PRO A 108 17.79 6.42 28.79
C PRO A 108 18.56 5.18 28.32
N PRO A 109 19.84 5.00 28.71
CA PRO A 109 20.65 3.85 28.25
C PRO A 109 20.06 2.47 28.56
N SER A 110 19.26 2.36 29.62
CA SER A 110 18.57 1.12 30.01
C SER A 110 17.26 0.85 29.25
N SER A 111 16.77 1.81 28.46
CA SER A 111 15.52 1.66 27.71
C SER A 111 15.71 0.81 26.46
N MET A 112 14.66 0.07 26.06
CA MET A 112 14.65 -0.68 24.80
C MET A 112 14.85 0.25 23.58
N TYR A 113 14.41 1.50 23.68
CA TYR A 113 14.63 2.54 22.67
C TYR A 113 16.11 2.93 22.48
N HIS A 114 16.94 2.78 23.51
CA HIS A 114 18.38 2.97 23.40
C HIS A 114 19.08 1.69 22.93
N ILE A 115 18.79 0.56 23.59
CA ILE A 115 19.42 -0.75 23.33
C ILE A 115 19.13 -1.21 21.89
N HIS A 116 17.89 -1.06 21.44
CA HIS A 116 17.42 -1.49 20.12
C HIS A 116 17.12 -0.30 19.19
N GLY A 117 17.84 0.82 19.33
CA GLY A 117 17.53 2.07 18.63
C GLY A 117 17.38 1.93 17.11
N ARG A 118 18.22 1.11 16.45
CA ARG A 118 18.12 0.87 14.99
C ARG A 118 16.85 0.10 14.62
N LEU A 119 16.48 -0.90 15.40
CA LEU A 119 15.28 -1.70 15.15
C LEU A 119 14.01 -0.87 15.37
N ILE A 120 13.97 -0.08 16.44
CA ILE A 120 12.87 0.85 16.70
C ILE A 120 12.74 1.88 15.59
N ALA A 121 13.86 2.44 15.11
CA ALA A 121 13.85 3.36 13.98
C ALA A 121 13.26 2.70 12.73
N ASN A 122 13.63 1.45 12.45
CA ASN A 122 13.06 0.67 11.36
C ASN A 122 11.54 0.47 11.53
N LEU A 123 11.06 0.14 12.73
CA LEU A 123 9.61 0.01 13.01
C LEU A 123 8.85 1.33 12.80
N GLU A 124 9.41 2.47 13.24
CA GLU A 124 8.83 3.79 12.98
C GLU A 124 8.71 4.07 11.48
N LEU A 125 9.70 3.68 10.68
CA LEU A 125 9.68 3.87 9.23
C LEU A 125 8.69 2.93 8.53
N MET A 126 8.55 1.70 9.02
CA MET A 126 7.54 0.76 8.52
C MET A 126 6.13 1.25 8.85
N GLU A 127 5.90 1.71 10.08
CA GLU A 127 4.61 2.28 10.47
C GLU A 127 4.32 3.53 9.66
N ALA A 128 5.31 4.41 9.43
CA ALA A 128 5.15 5.56 8.54
C ALA A 128 4.69 5.16 7.13
N LEU A 129 5.29 4.12 6.54
CA LEU A 129 4.89 3.60 5.23
C LEU A 129 3.43 3.14 5.25
N VAL A 130 3.07 2.32 6.24
CA VAL A 130 1.70 1.85 6.46
C VAL A 130 0.71 3.03 6.57
N MET A 131 1.06 4.08 7.32
CA MET A 131 0.21 5.27 7.50
C MET A 131 0.05 6.08 6.20
N PHE A 132 1.11 6.23 5.40
CA PHE A 132 1.01 6.92 4.11
C PHE A 132 0.14 6.16 3.13
N VAL A 133 0.35 4.84 2.99
CA VAL A 133 -0.47 4.01 2.09
C VAL A 133 -1.94 4.05 2.53
N TYR A 134 -2.21 3.96 3.82
CA TYR A 134 -3.58 4.03 4.34
C TYR A 134 -4.21 5.41 4.09
N SER A 135 -3.46 6.49 4.28
CA SER A 135 -3.92 7.84 3.96
C SER A 135 -4.28 8.00 2.48
N ALA A 136 -3.44 7.53 1.56
CA ALA A 136 -3.77 7.56 0.13
C ALA A 136 -4.98 6.67 -0.20
N TRP A 137 -5.10 5.50 0.43
CA TRP A 137 -6.26 4.64 0.29
C TRP A 137 -7.55 5.35 0.75
N CYS A 138 -7.53 6.05 1.90
CA CYS A 138 -8.66 6.86 2.35
C CYS A 138 -9.04 7.93 1.32
N ASN A 139 -8.06 8.59 0.72
CA ASN A 139 -8.32 9.61 -0.31
C ASN A 139 -9.06 9.04 -1.53
N GLU A 140 -8.75 7.80 -1.92
CA GLU A 140 -9.39 7.12 -3.06
C GLU A 140 -10.68 6.38 -2.73
N TYR A 141 -10.92 6.08 -1.46
CA TYR A 141 -12.10 5.34 -1.04
C TYR A 141 -13.39 6.14 -1.29
N SER A 142 -13.29 7.47 -1.43
CA SER A 142 -14.40 8.31 -1.86
C SER A 142 -14.77 8.03 -3.34
N PRO A 143 -16.06 7.96 -3.71
CA PRO A 143 -16.47 7.57 -5.06
C PRO A 143 -15.78 8.38 -6.16
N CYS A 144 -15.10 7.66 -7.06
CA CYS A 144 -14.68 8.07 -8.41
C CYS A 144 -13.37 8.84 -8.60
N HIS A 145 -12.45 8.93 -7.63
CA HIS A 145 -11.17 9.62 -7.87
C HIS A 145 -9.98 8.78 -7.41
N CYS A 146 -9.44 7.98 -8.33
CA CYS A 146 -8.09 7.47 -8.19
C CYS A 146 -7.12 8.48 -8.81
N ASN A 147 -6.11 8.91 -8.05
CA ASN A 147 -5.08 9.84 -8.51
C ASN A 147 -3.74 9.11 -8.59
N PRO A 148 -3.29 8.67 -9.79
CA PRO A 148 -2.02 7.98 -9.96
C PRO A 148 -0.83 8.75 -9.39
N ASP A 149 -0.83 10.08 -9.47
CA ASP A 149 0.30 10.90 -9.03
C ASP A 149 0.48 10.82 -7.50
N THR A 150 -0.63 10.70 -6.74
CA THR A 150 -0.59 10.50 -5.29
C THR A 150 0.11 9.20 -4.93
N TRP A 151 -0.18 8.11 -5.66
CA TRP A 151 0.48 6.82 -5.44
C TRP A 151 1.95 6.85 -5.82
N LEU A 152 2.27 7.38 -7.00
CA LEU A 152 3.65 7.45 -7.51
C LEU A 152 4.55 8.34 -6.65
N SER A 153 3.98 9.32 -5.94
CA SER A 153 4.74 10.13 -4.98
C SER A 153 5.37 9.31 -3.84
N MET A 154 4.86 8.10 -3.56
CA MET A 154 5.39 7.21 -2.53
C MET A 154 6.58 6.38 -3.00
N ASP A 155 6.83 6.27 -4.32
CA ASP A 155 7.87 5.39 -4.88
C ASP A 155 9.25 5.71 -4.30
N GLY A 156 9.56 6.99 -4.11
CA GLY A 156 10.80 7.43 -3.49
C GLY A 156 10.97 6.89 -2.07
N PHE A 157 9.91 6.93 -1.26
CA PHE A 157 9.96 6.42 0.12
C PHE A 157 9.97 4.90 0.17
N ILE A 158 9.18 4.23 -0.69
CA ILE A 158 9.17 2.77 -0.80
C ILE A 158 10.54 2.24 -1.22
N ASN A 159 11.16 2.83 -2.24
CA ASN A 159 12.48 2.41 -2.70
C ASN A 159 13.56 2.65 -1.66
N TRP A 160 13.45 3.74 -0.89
CA TRP A 160 14.30 3.96 0.27
C TRP A 160 14.10 2.87 1.34
N CYS A 161 12.86 2.52 1.67
CA CYS A 161 12.54 1.44 2.60
C CYS A 161 13.09 0.09 2.10
N LYS A 162 12.93 -0.26 0.82
CA LYS A 162 13.52 -1.46 0.21
C LYS A 162 15.04 -1.48 0.41
N ALA A 163 15.73 -0.39 0.09
CA ALA A 163 17.18 -0.32 0.25
C ALA A 163 17.60 -0.52 1.72
N LYS A 164 16.88 0.10 2.67
CA LYS A 164 17.19 0.01 4.11
C LYS A 164 16.85 -1.31 4.76
N TRP A 165 15.80 -1.97 4.30
CA TRP A 165 15.33 -3.27 4.81
C TRP A 165 15.88 -4.46 4.02
N THR A 166 16.82 -4.25 3.10
CA THR A 166 17.45 -5.34 2.36
C THR A 166 18.05 -6.33 3.37
N PRO A 167 17.59 -7.59 3.41
CA PRO A 167 18.09 -8.57 4.37
C PRO A 167 19.59 -8.82 4.12
N GLU A 168 20.39 -8.65 5.17
CA GLU A 168 21.79 -9.03 5.18
C GLU A 168 21.91 -10.53 5.54
N GLU A 169 23.09 -11.12 5.31
CA GLU A 169 23.34 -12.49 5.74
C GLU A 169 23.21 -12.59 7.27
N GLY A 170 22.28 -13.41 7.74
CA GLY A 170 21.93 -13.51 9.17
C GLY A 170 20.74 -12.65 9.62
N SER A 171 20.09 -11.88 8.73
CA SER A 171 18.83 -11.19 9.08
C SER A 171 17.77 -12.16 9.61
N SER A 172 17.01 -11.69 10.60
CA SER A 172 15.93 -12.46 11.21
C SER A 172 14.81 -12.75 10.22
N ASP A 173 14.06 -13.84 10.44
CA ASP A 173 12.91 -14.18 9.61
C ASP A 173 11.80 -13.11 9.69
N VAL A 174 11.71 -12.38 10.81
CA VAL A 174 10.79 -11.26 10.98
C VAL A 174 11.18 -10.09 10.07
N GLU A 175 12.46 -9.70 10.04
CA GLU A 175 12.92 -8.62 9.17
C GLU A 175 12.72 -8.95 7.69
N LYS A 176 12.94 -10.21 7.31
CA LYS A 176 12.59 -10.70 5.96
C LYS A 176 11.09 -10.55 5.70
N ALA A 177 10.22 -10.92 6.65
CA ALA A 177 8.78 -10.74 6.48
C ALA A 177 8.37 -9.27 6.29
N PHE A 178 8.97 -8.35 7.05
CA PHE A 178 8.77 -6.90 6.83
C PHE A 178 9.30 -6.43 5.47
N TYR A 179 10.43 -6.95 5.02
CA TYR A 179 10.93 -6.70 3.67
C TYR A 179 9.94 -7.19 2.60
N GLY A 180 9.38 -8.39 2.79
CA GLY A 180 8.28 -8.90 1.95
C GLY A 180 7.05 -7.98 1.97
N LEU A 181 6.68 -7.43 3.13
CA LEU A 181 5.58 -6.49 3.26
C LEU A 181 5.79 -5.20 2.43
N ILE A 182 7.02 -4.66 2.42
CA ILE A 182 7.36 -3.48 1.59
C ILE A 182 7.15 -3.79 0.09
N TYR A 183 7.58 -4.96 -0.37
CA TYR A 183 7.35 -5.38 -1.76
C TYR A 183 5.87 -5.63 -2.05
N MET A 184 5.11 -6.09 -1.07
CA MET A 184 3.66 -6.26 -1.21
C MET A 184 2.98 -4.90 -1.38
N PHE A 185 3.34 -3.89 -0.58
CA PHE A 185 2.87 -2.52 -0.79
C PHE A 185 3.19 -2.02 -2.19
N ASN A 186 4.45 -2.15 -2.63
CA ASN A 186 4.86 -1.75 -3.98
C ASN A 186 4.01 -2.40 -5.07
N ALA A 187 3.83 -3.73 -5.00
CA ALA A 187 3.08 -4.48 -6.00
C ALA A 187 1.60 -4.03 -6.08
N PHE A 188 0.94 -3.86 -4.93
CA PHE A 188 -0.46 -3.42 -4.88
C PHE A 188 -0.63 -1.98 -5.37
N ILE A 189 0.29 -1.07 -5.01
CA ILE A 189 0.26 0.33 -5.47
C ILE A 189 0.42 0.40 -6.99
N HIS A 190 1.40 -0.30 -7.57
CA HIS A 190 1.54 -0.33 -9.04
C HIS A 190 0.32 -0.97 -9.70
N ALA A 191 -0.26 -2.02 -9.11
CA ALA A 191 -1.45 -2.64 -9.67
C ALA A 191 -2.65 -1.71 -9.66
N ARG A 192 -2.79 -0.90 -8.60
CA ARG A 192 -3.77 0.17 -8.52
C ARG A 192 -3.60 1.19 -9.64
N VAL A 193 -2.37 1.68 -9.86
CA VAL A 193 -2.03 2.62 -10.93
C VAL A 193 -2.34 2.02 -12.31
N VAL A 194 -1.96 0.77 -12.56
CA VAL A 194 -2.26 0.06 -13.82
C VAL A 194 -3.77 -0.12 -14.03
N ALA A 195 -4.50 -0.51 -12.99
CA ALA A 195 -5.95 -0.67 -13.03
C ALA A 195 -6.65 0.65 -13.39
N HIS A 196 -6.20 1.77 -12.80
CA HIS A 196 -6.69 3.10 -13.13
C HIS A 196 -6.51 3.42 -14.62
N TYR A 197 -5.29 3.28 -15.15
CA TYR A 197 -5.03 3.57 -16.57
C TYR A 197 -5.82 2.65 -17.50
N ARG A 198 -5.98 1.37 -17.15
CA ARG A 198 -6.82 0.44 -17.93
C ARG A 198 -8.28 0.91 -17.98
N CYS A 199 -8.86 1.28 -16.84
CA CYS A 199 -10.22 1.81 -16.78
C CYS A 199 -10.36 3.07 -17.64
N LYS A 200 -9.39 3.99 -17.56
CA LYS A 200 -9.36 5.22 -18.35
C LYS A 200 -9.29 4.94 -19.85
N VAL A 201 -8.34 4.13 -20.30
CA VAL A 201 -8.19 3.73 -21.72
C VAL A 201 -9.46 3.06 -22.22
N HIS A 202 -10.08 2.19 -21.42
CA HIS A 202 -11.33 1.53 -21.80
C HIS A 202 -12.50 2.53 -21.90
N SER A 203 -12.57 3.54 -21.02
CA SER A 203 -13.58 4.60 -21.11
C SER A 203 -13.38 5.47 -22.35
N ASP A 204 -12.14 5.83 -22.67
CA ASP A 204 -11.79 6.60 -23.85
C ASP A 204 -12.08 5.84 -25.15
N LEU A 205 -11.72 4.55 -25.19
CA LEU A 205 -12.02 3.68 -26.33
C LEU A 205 -13.52 3.59 -26.56
N ARG A 206 -14.32 3.34 -25.51
CA ARG A 206 -15.79 3.33 -25.61
C ARG A 206 -16.34 4.65 -26.15
N ARG A 207 -15.81 5.79 -25.67
CA ARG A 207 -16.21 7.12 -26.13
C ARG A 207 -15.88 7.33 -27.61
N VAL A 208 -14.68 6.97 -28.05
CA VAL A 208 -14.26 7.07 -29.45
C VAL A 208 -15.14 6.18 -30.33
N THR A 209 -15.36 4.92 -29.94
CA THR A 209 -16.25 3.99 -30.67
C THR A 209 -17.66 4.56 -30.82
N GLU A 210 -18.21 5.17 -29.78
CA GLU A 210 -19.55 5.75 -29.82
C GLU A 210 -19.63 6.98 -30.73
N VAL A 211 -18.64 7.88 -30.66
CA VAL A 211 -18.54 9.05 -31.56
C VAL A 211 -18.40 8.60 -33.02
N THR A 212 -17.55 7.61 -33.30
CA THR A 212 -17.40 7.05 -34.65
C THR A 212 -18.69 6.42 -35.14
N ARG A 213 -19.39 5.66 -34.30
CA ARG A 213 -20.68 5.04 -34.64
C ARG A 213 -21.73 6.10 -35.00
N GLN A 214 -21.79 7.20 -34.25
CA GLN A 214 -22.70 8.32 -34.52
C GLN A 214 -22.34 9.03 -35.83
N ALA A 215 -21.06 9.31 -36.07
CA ALA A 215 -20.60 9.95 -37.31
C ALA A 215 -20.90 9.10 -38.55
N VAL A 216 -20.70 7.78 -38.47
CA VAL A 216 -21.06 6.85 -39.55
C VAL A 216 -22.58 6.83 -39.77
N GLY A 217 -23.37 6.79 -38.69
CA GLY A 217 -24.83 6.87 -38.78
C GLY A 217 -25.33 8.14 -39.46
N ALA A 218 -24.74 9.29 -39.12
CA ALA A 218 -25.06 10.58 -39.75
C ALA A 218 -24.70 10.60 -41.24
N ALA A 219 -23.50 10.13 -41.61
CA ALA A 219 -23.07 10.09 -43.01
C ALA A 219 -23.97 9.18 -43.88
N ILE A 220 -24.47 8.07 -43.32
CA ILE A 220 -25.43 7.19 -44.01
C ILE A 220 -26.77 7.91 -44.23
N ALA A 221 -27.26 8.65 -43.24
CA ALA A 221 -28.50 9.42 -43.35
C ALA A 221 -28.40 10.55 -44.39
N ASP A 222 -27.26 11.25 -44.43
CA ASP A 222 -27.01 12.31 -45.41
C ASP A 222 -26.92 11.75 -46.84
N ALA A 223 -26.23 10.61 -47.02
CA ALA A 223 -26.13 9.95 -48.32
C ALA A 223 -27.49 9.46 -48.86
N GLY A 224 -28.39 9.02 -47.98
CA GLY A 224 -29.76 8.62 -48.34
C GLY A 224 -30.62 9.78 -48.90
N THR A 225 -30.30 11.03 -48.55
CA THR A 225 -31.08 12.21 -48.96
C THR A 225 -30.78 12.64 -50.40
N LEU A 226 -29.65 12.23 -50.97
CA LEU A 226 -29.24 12.56 -52.35
C LEU A 226 -29.64 11.49 -53.39
N ALA A 227 -30.35 10.44 -52.99
CA ALA A 227 -30.75 9.33 -53.85
C ALA A 227 -31.98 9.65 -54.75
N GLY A 228 -31.97 10.80 -55.43
CA GLY A 228 -32.98 11.24 -56.39
C GLY A 228 -32.73 10.84 -57.85
N THR A 229 -31.59 10.25 -58.20
CA THR A 229 -31.29 9.85 -59.59
C THR A 229 -30.79 8.41 -59.64
N ILE A 230 -31.68 7.51 -60.06
CA ILE A 230 -31.43 6.09 -60.23
C ILE A 230 -30.40 5.89 -61.35
N HIS A 231 -29.13 5.70 -61.00
CA HIS A 231 -28.16 5.07 -61.88
C HIS A 231 -28.03 3.61 -61.46
N VAL A 232 -28.47 2.70 -62.33
CA VAL A 232 -28.34 1.24 -62.16
C VAL A 232 -26.84 0.92 -62.02
N PRO A 233 -26.37 0.37 -60.88
CA PRO A 233 -24.97 0.00 -60.73
C PRO A 233 -24.68 -1.31 -61.46
N PRO A 234 -23.46 -1.51 -61.99
CA PRO A 234 -23.06 -2.77 -62.60
C PRO A 234 -23.06 -3.89 -61.54
N ILE A 235 -23.62 -5.02 -61.93
CA ILE A 235 -23.69 -6.27 -61.15
C ILE A 235 -22.27 -6.67 -60.72
N VAL A 236 -21.95 -6.53 -59.43
CA VAL A 236 -20.71 -7.04 -58.84
C VAL A 236 -20.91 -8.51 -58.45
N PRO A 237 -20.07 -9.45 -58.91
CA PRO A 237 -20.22 -10.85 -58.57
C PRO A 237 -19.89 -11.14 -57.09
N PRO A 238 -20.60 -12.10 -56.45
CA PRO A 238 -20.55 -12.30 -55.00
C PRO A 238 -19.41 -13.24 -54.58
N GLN A 239 -18.14 -12.82 -54.63
CA GLN A 239 -17.02 -13.64 -54.09
C GLN A 239 -15.80 -12.81 -53.61
N LEU A 240 -15.83 -12.26 -52.40
CA LEU A 240 -14.60 -11.75 -51.75
C LEU A 240 -14.52 -12.02 -50.24
N LEU A 241 -15.09 -13.13 -49.77
CA LEU A 241 -14.74 -13.68 -48.45
C LEU A 241 -14.45 -15.18 -48.58
N PRO A 242 -13.22 -15.63 -48.21
CA PRO A 242 -12.87 -17.04 -48.18
C PRO A 242 -13.88 -17.86 -47.36
N PRO A 243 -14.29 -19.06 -47.82
CA PRO A 243 -15.31 -19.88 -47.13
C PRO A 243 -15.00 -20.19 -45.66
N GLN A 244 -13.73 -20.16 -45.25
CA GLN A 244 -13.29 -20.51 -43.90
C GLN A 244 -13.74 -19.57 -42.77
N TYR A 245 -14.36 -18.42 -43.07
CA TYR A 245 -14.82 -17.47 -42.04
C TYR A 245 -16.34 -17.37 -41.90
N ARG A 246 -17.13 -18.22 -42.56
CA ARG A 246 -18.61 -18.11 -42.56
C ARG A 246 -19.33 -18.87 -41.46
N ILE A 247 -18.69 -19.79 -40.74
CA ILE A 247 -19.36 -20.64 -39.75
C ILE A 247 -18.42 -20.92 -38.58
N GLY A 248 -18.72 -20.35 -37.41
CA GLY A 248 -18.11 -20.75 -36.13
C GLY A 248 -17.46 -19.62 -35.35
N ALA A 249 -17.64 -19.65 -34.02
CA ALA A 249 -16.91 -18.83 -33.07
C ALA A 249 -15.39 -18.96 -33.31
N PRO A 250 -14.60 -17.89 -33.07
CA PRO A 250 -13.17 -17.92 -33.31
C PRO A 250 -12.51 -19.13 -32.61
N PRO A 251 -11.51 -19.77 -33.24
CA PRO A 251 -10.77 -20.89 -32.65
C PRO A 251 -10.29 -20.56 -31.24
N SER A 252 -10.39 -21.53 -30.32
CA SER A 252 -10.05 -21.33 -28.90
C SER A 252 -8.65 -20.76 -28.66
N HIS A 253 -7.70 -20.93 -29.58
CA HIS A 253 -6.36 -20.33 -29.48
C HIS A 253 -6.31 -18.83 -29.86
N ILE A 254 -7.23 -18.34 -30.70
CA ILE A 254 -7.40 -16.90 -31.00
C ILE A 254 -8.19 -16.21 -29.86
N THR A 255 -9.19 -16.89 -29.31
CA THR A 255 -9.89 -16.42 -28.10
C THR A 255 -8.97 -16.48 -26.88
N ALA A 256 -8.07 -17.46 -26.82
CA ALA A 256 -7.00 -17.52 -25.84
C ALA A 256 -5.98 -16.39 -26.04
N ALA A 257 -5.67 -15.95 -27.27
CA ALA A 257 -4.82 -14.77 -27.54
C ALA A 257 -5.49 -13.45 -27.06
N ALA A 258 -6.80 -13.31 -27.28
CA ALA A 258 -7.58 -12.17 -26.78
C ALA A 258 -7.79 -12.21 -25.24
N ASN A 259 -7.84 -13.40 -24.64
CA ASN A 259 -7.86 -13.61 -23.18
C ASN A 259 -6.44 -13.68 -22.56
N THR A 260 -5.39 -13.80 -23.39
CA THR A 260 -3.97 -13.55 -23.07
C THR A 260 -3.54 -12.13 -23.44
N VAL A 261 -4.51 -11.21 -23.45
CA VAL A 261 -4.39 -10.07 -22.52
C VAL A 261 -4.80 -10.59 -21.13
N SER A 262 -4.16 -11.64 -20.59
CA SER A 262 -2.92 -11.49 -19.84
C SER A 262 -2.80 -10.02 -19.47
N ALA A 263 -3.45 -9.66 -18.36
CA ALA A 263 -3.05 -8.50 -17.61
C ALA A 263 -1.52 -8.55 -17.61
N SER A 264 -0.88 -7.72 -18.42
CA SER A 264 0.56 -7.55 -18.41
C SER A 264 0.84 -7.05 -17.02
N LEU A 265 1.12 -7.98 -16.11
CA LEU A 265 1.80 -7.68 -14.88
C LEU A 265 3.04 -6.95 -15.36
N SER A 266 3.24 -5.73 -14.89
CA SER A 266 4.51 -5.08 -15.16
C SER A 266 5.61 -6.03 -14.68
N LEU A 267 6.72 -6.10 -15.41
CA LEU A 267 7.83 -6.98 -15.04
C LEU A 267 8.26 -6.72 -13.57
N GLU A 268 8.13 -5.46 -13.14
CA GLU A 268 8.32 -5.00 -11.76
C GLU A 268 7.29 -5.56 -10.76
N GLN A 269 6.01 -5.69 -11.12
CA GLN A 269 5.01 -6.35 -10.26
C GLN A 269 5.34 -7.83 -10.08
N LEU A 270 5.74 -8.52 -11.16
CA LEU A 270 6.12 -9.92 -11.08
C LEU A 270 7.36 -10.13 -10.20
N GLU A 271 8.38 -9.28 -10.39
CA GLU A 271 9.56 -9.28 -9.52
C GLU A 271 9.18 -9.05 -8.06
N SER A 272 8.32 -8.04 -7.81
CA SER A 272 7.87 -7.74 -6.46
C SER A 272 7.13 -8.91 -5.83
N MET A 273 6.21 -9.56 -6.55
CA MET A 273 5.46 -10.71 -6.05
C MET A 273 6.35 -11.94 -5.81
N ASN A 274 7.40 -12.14 -6.62
CA ASN A 274 8.37 -13.19 -6.37
C ASN A 274 9.13 -12.95 -5.05
N LYS A 275 9.50 -11.71 -4.76
CA LYS A 275 10.10 -11.32 -3.47
C LYS A 275 9.15 -11.49 -2.30
N VAL A 276 7.87 -11.14 -2.47
CA VAL A 276 6.83 -11.38 -1.46
C VAL A 276 6.76 -12.87 -1.15
N ALA A 277 6.62 -13.74 -2.15
CA ALA A 277 6.47 -15.18 -1.95
C ALA A 277 7.63 -15.81 -1.16
N SER A 278 8.86 -15.33 -1.35
CA SER A 278 10.04 -15.81 -0.63
C SER A 278 10.17 -15.33 0.81
N HIS A 279 9.50 -14.23 1.17
CA HIS A 279 9.76 -13.51 2.42
C HIS A 279 8.52 -13.37 3.32
N LEU A 280 7.34 -13.21 2.74
CA LEU A 280 6.07 -13.02 3.43
C LEU A 280 5.02 -13.97 2.83
N ASN A 281 4.78 -15.08 3.53
CA ASN A 281 3.77 -16.08 3.19
C ASN A 281 3.09 -16.60 4.46
N PHE A 282 2.04 -17.43 4.32
CA PHE A 282 1.31 -17.95 5.48
C PHE A 282 2.19 -18.70 6.49
N SER A 283 3.23 -19.40 6.02
CA SER A 283 4.16 -20.11 6.92
C SER A 283 5.01 -19.14 7.74
N SER A 284 5.52 -18.06 7.11
CA SER A 284 6.25 -17.03 7.84
C SER A 284 5.32 -16.28 8.80
N MET A 285 4.08 -15.98 8.41
CA MET A 285 3.08 -15.36 9.28
C MET A 285 2.76 -16.22 10.50
N ALA A 286 2.46 -17.51 10.31
CA ALA A 286 2.15 -18.42 11.41
C ALA A 286 3.30 -18.57 12.41
N ARG A 287 4.56 -18.53 11.93
CA ARG A 287 5.75 -18.67 12.78
C ARG A 287 6.14 -17.38 13.49
N GLN A 288 6.09 -16.25 12.78
CA GLN A 288 6.68 -14.99 13.24
C GLN A 288 5.64 -14.01 13.80
N PHE A 289 4.38 -14.14 13.39
CA PHE A 289 3.27 -13.28 13.79
C PHE A 289 2.02 -14.13 14.11
N PRO A 290 2.09 -15.09 15.05
CA PRO A 290 1.00 -16.01 15.34
C PRO A 290 -0.32 -15.32 15.72
N ARG A 291 -0.30 -14.18 16.41
CA ARG A 291 -1.51 -13.43 16.77
C ARG A 291 -2.15 -12.81 15.53
N THR A 292 -1.35 -12.16 14.69
CA THR A 292 -1.78 -11.59 13.40
C THR A 292 -2.29 -12.69 12.46
N PHE A 293 -1.60 -13.83 12.38
CA PHE A 293 -2.01 -14.98 11.59
C PHE A 293 -3.34 -15.56 12.06
N ALA A 294 -3.54 -15.73 13.38
CA ALA A 294 -4.81 -16.22 13.94
C ALA A 294 -5.98 -15.32 13.55
N ARG A 295 -5.80 -13.99 13.61
CA ARG A 295 -6.78 -12.99 13.16
C ARG A 295 -7.14 -13.11 11.68
N MET A 296 -6.23 -13.61 10.85
CA MET A 296 -6.48 -13.83 9.41
C MET A 296 -7.19 -15.13 9.10
N VAL A 297 -6.74 -16.25 9.66
CA VAL A 297 -7.28 -17.57 9.32
C VAL A 297 -8.68 -17.82 9.86
N HIS A 298 -9.06 -17.07 10.90
CA HIS A 298 -10.39 -17.13 11.51
C HIS A 298 -11.29 -15.95 11.09
N SER A 299 -10.87 -15.19 10.08
CA SER A 299 -11.63 -14.07 9.55
C SER A 299 -12.91 -14.52 8.85
N THR A 300 -13.98 -13.77 9.07
CA THR A 300 -15.27 -13.91 8.40
C THR A 300 -15.48 -12.84 7.34
N LEU A 301 -14.54 -11.91 7.21
CA LEU A 301 -14.57 -10.77 6.28
C LEU A 301 -14.33 -11.21 4.84
N ASN A 302 -14.96 -10.48 3.91
CA ASN A 302 -14.76 -10.65 2.48
C ASN A 302 -13.74 -9.66 1.93
N SER A 303 -13.17 -9.95 0.75
CA SER A 303 -12.26 -9.01 0.06
C SER A 303 -12.91 -7.66 -0.22
N SER A 304 -14.23 -7.62 -0.46
CA SER A 304 -14.99 -6.39 -0.72
C SER A 304 -15.29 -5.53 0.53
N GLU A 305 -14.95 -6.03 1.73
CA GLU A 305 -15.30 -5.39 3.01
C GLU A 305 -14.17 -4.54 3.59
N GLU A 306 -13.23 -4.05 2.76
CA GLU A 306 -12.09 -3.22 3.21
C GLU A 306 -12.48 -1.98 4.04
N HIS A 307 -13.73 -1.54 3.92
CA HIS A 307 -14.29 -0.40 4.63
C HIS A 307 -14.65 -0.66 6.09
N GLU A 308 -14.71 -1.93 6.47
CA GLU A 308 -14.97 -2.37 7.83
C GLU A 308 -13.74 -2.20 8.74
N VAL A 309 -12.57 -1.93 8.15
CA VAL A 309 -11.30 -1.78 8.87
C VAL A 309 -11.38 -0.62 9.86
N ASP A 310 -11.24 -0.95 11.14
CA ASP A 310 -10.84 0.02 12.16
C ASP A 310 -9.35 -0.03 12.35
N PHE A 311 -8.67 0.98 11.83
CA PHE A 311 -7.22 1.04 11.95
C PHE A 311 -6.73 1.10 13.39
N GLU A 312 -7.56 1.53 14.36
CA GLU A 312 -7.19 1.58 15.76
C GLU A 312 -7.59 0.33 16.56
N ASP A 313 -8.29 -0.61 15.95
CA ASP A 313 -8.68 -1.85 16.61
C ASP A 313 -7.52 -2.86 16.61
N ASP A 314 -7.10 -3.25 17.81
CA ASP A 314 -6.03 -4.22 18.00
C ASP A 314 -6.49 -5.67 17.86
N ASP A 315 -7.78 -5.92 18.07
CA ASP A 315 -8.32 -7.27 18.22
C ASP A 315 -9.29 -7.66 17.10
N GLY A 316 -9.54 -6.74 16.16
CA GLY A 316 -10.46 -6.95 15.05
C GLY A 316 -9.98 -8.03 14.07
N GLU A 317 -10.92 -8.62 13.34
CA GLU A 317 -10.62 -9.57 12.27
C GLU A 317 -9.68 -8.97 11.21
N LEU A 318 -8.80 -9.80 10.64
CA LEU A 318 -7.91 -9.40 9.56
C LEU A 318 -8.23 -10.22 8.31
N PHE A 319 -8.12 -9.64 7.13
CA PHE A 319 -8.22 -10.39 5.89
C PHE A 319 -6.83 -10.51 5.24
N TRP A 320 -6.48 -11.69 4.73
CA TRP A 320 -5.25 -11.84 3.96
C TRP A 320 -5.42 -11.18 2.59
N PRO A 321 -4.69 -10.09 2.28
CA PRO A 321 -4.81 -9.44 0.98
C PRO A 321 -4.38 -10.45 -0.09
N GLY A 322 -5.30 -10.75 -1.02
CA GLY A 322 -5.16 -11.80 -2.02
C GLY A 322 -4.10 -11.46 -3.08
N GLN A 323 -4.44 -11.74 -4.35
CA GLN A 323 -3.53 -11.40 -5.44
C GLN A 323 -3.54 -9.89 -5.69
N SER A 324 -2.35 -9.30 -5.84
CA SER A 324 -2.19 -7.86 -6.12
C SER A 324 -2.77 -7.41 -7.47
N ILE A 325 -3.18 -8.34 -8.33
CA ILE A 325 -3.53 -8.10 -9.75
C ILE A 325 -4.56 -6.97 -9.94
N THR A 326 -5.54 -6.86 -9.06
CA THR A 326 -6.60 -5.84 -9.18
C THR A 326 -6.22 -4.49 -8.55
N GLY A 327 -5.18 -4.46 -7.71
CA GLY A 327 -4.89 -3.33 -6.84
C GLY A 327 -5.92 -3.11 -5.72
N GLU A 328 -6.88 -4.02 -5.57
CA GLU A 328 -7.76 -4.07 -4.39
C GLU A 328 -7.04 -4.79 -3.24
N GLY A 329 -7.45 -4.55 -2.00
CA GLY A 329 -6.88 -5.14 -0.79
C GLY A 329 -5.86 -4.26 -0.07
N LEU A 330 -5.66 -3.02 -0.52
CA LEU A 330 -4.70 -2.09 0.12
C LEU A 330 -5.11 -1.73 1.55
N GLY A 331 -6.42 -1.60 1.85
CA GLY A 331 -6.90 -1.38 3.21
C GLY A 331 -6.53 -2.55 4.13
N TRP A 332 -6.77 -3.78 3.67
CA TRP A 332 -6.37 -5.01 4.38
C TRP A 332 -4.87 -5.11 4.57
N LEU A 333 -4.09 -4.76 3.55
CA LEU A 333 -2.63 -4.77 3.60
C LEU A 333 -2.08 -3.78 4.63
N CYS A 334 -2.65 -2.58 4.73
CA CYS A 334 -2.28 -1.61 5.75
C CYS A 334 -2.58 -2.14 7.16
N TYR A 335 -3.74 -2.77 7.34
CA TYR A 335 -4.15 -3.28 8.64
C TYR A 335 -3.34 -4.51 9.08
N MET A 336 -3.04 -5.41 8.13
CA MET A 336 -2.05 -6.48 8.32
C MET A 336 -0.69 -5.90 8.73
N GLY A 337 -0.18 -4.90 8.01
CA GLY A 337 1.10 -4.27 8.32
C GLY A 337 1.13 -3.67 9.72
N LYS A 338 0.08 -2.96 10.13
CA LYS A 338 -0.05 -2.42 11.48
C LYS A 338 -0.07 -3.51 12.55
N ALA A 339 -0.82 -4.60 12.33
CA ALA A 339 -0.86 -5.74 13.26
C ALA A 339 0.52 -6.40 13.41
N MET A 340 1.25 -6.62 12.31
CA MET A 340 2.61 -7.16 12.33
C MET A 340 3.57 -6.27 13.13
N ILE A 341 3.50 -4.95 12.94
CA ILE A 341 4.35 -3.98 13.66
C ILE A 341 4.05 -4.02 15.16
N ARG A 342 2.77 -4.03 15.55
CA ARG A 342 2.37 -4.05 16.97
C ARG A 342 2.79 -5.34 17.65
N GLU A 343 2.51 -6.50 17.03
CA GLU A 343 2.88 -7.81 17.57
C GLU A 343 4.39 -7.96 17.75
N PHE A 344 5.18 -7.62 16.73
CA PHE A 344 6.63 -7.71 16.83
C PHE A 344 7.24 -6.61 17.71
N GLY A 345 6.66 -5.41 17.71
CA GLY A 345 7.13 -4.26 18.49
C GLY A 345 6.90 -4.41 19.99
N GLU A 346 5.92 -5.21 20.41
CA GLU A 346 5.56 -5.44 21.82
C GLU A 346 6.78 -5.87 22.66
N GLN A 347 7.59 -6.80 22.14
CA GLN A 347 8.79 -7.30 22.84
C GLN A 347 9.90 -6.24 23.01
N PHE A 348 9.83 -5.15 22.24
CA PHE A 348 10.78 -4.02 22.31
C PHE A 348 10.16 -2.79 22.96
N GLN A 349 8.98 -2.90 23.57
CA GLN A 349 8.23 -1.77 24.15
C GLN A 349 8.02 -0.65 23.12
N TYR A 350 7.82 -1.01 21.84
CA TYR A 350 7.57 -0.03 20.79
C TYR A 350 6.23 0.69 21.03
N ASN A 351 6.28 2.02 21.15
CA ASN A 351 5.12 2.85 21.52
C ASN A 351 4.46 3.56 20.33
N GLY A 352 4.86 3.24 19.09
CA GLY A 352 4.30 3.90 17.89
C GLY A 352 4.41 5.43 17.94
N LEU A 353 3.30 6.12 17.68
CA LEU A 353 3.19 7.59 17.70
C LEU A 353 3.56 8.22 19.05
N GLU A 354 3.31 7.54 20.17
CA GLU A 354 3.64 8.05 21.50
C GLU A 354 5.16 8.04 21.76
N GLY A 355 5.91 7.25 20.99
CA GLY A 355 7.37 7.16 21.06
C GLY A 355 8.11 8.08 20.10
N VAL A 356 7.40 8.88 19.30
CA VAL A 356 7.98 9.76 18.27
C VAL A 356 8.86 10.82 18.90
N ILE A 357 10.05 11.01 18.33
CA ILE A 357 10.89 12.17 18.61
C ILE A 357 10.29 13.35 17.88
N LEU A 358 9.66 14.27 18.63
CA LEU A 358 9.29 15.58 18.09
C LEU A 358 10.59 16.32 17.79
N ASN A 359 10.98 16.35 16.51
CA ASN A 359 12.00 17.28 16.09
C ASN A 359 11.51 18.68 16.50
N GLN A 360 12.36 19.43 17.21
CA GLN A 360 12.19 20.87 17.35
C GLN A 360 12.47 21.49 15.97
N LEU A 361 11.58 21.24 15.01
CA LEU A 361 11.49 22.02 13.77
C LEU A 361 10.90 23.38 14.17
N ASN A 362 11.72 24.19 14.83
CA ASN A 362 11.57 25.63 14.88
C ASN A 362 12.39 26.24 13.76
#